data_AF-A0A919A0H8-F1
#
_entry.id   AF-A0A919A0H8-F1
#
_cell.length_a   1.000
_cell.length_b   1.000
_cell.length_c   1.000
_cell.angle_alpha   90.00
_cell.angle_beta   90.00
_cell.angle_gamma   90.00
#
_symmetry.space_group_name_H-M   'P 1'
#
loop_
_entity.id
_entity.type
_entity.pdbx_description
1 polymer ?
#
loop_
_entity_poly.entity_id
_entity_poly.type
_entity_poly.pdbx_seq_one_letter_code
_entity_poly.pdbx_strand_id
1 'polypeptide(L)'
;MTRSTISRALRAVVTAAVGTCALVATAAPAPARQADPGAAASGFLNLHQCAYYATSLDDHFSTFVTPSGDGRYATGTERSTTADTAAECGPGNGNHNPVPVLHGVRALNLGAGRYLNLQQCDYYRAASTDHFTTLVTPSGDGRYATGTKVSDTPETRPSCGPGNGSHVPNPGLSAARALDLTAGSRLNLHQCVYYSERQASHLTTVVPGADSRYTTGTNVSNTVDTRPVCGPGNGDHVPVPLLSAVKSVPLS
;
A
#
# COMPACT_ATOMS: atom_id res chain seq x y z
N MET A 1 11.66 -0.60 -71.79
CA MET A 1 11.51 0.75 -72.39
C MET A 1 11.12 1.66 -71.23
N THR A 2 11.85 2.68 -70.77
CA THR A 2 12.84 3.58 -71.36
C THR A 2 13.51 4.37 -70.20
N ARG A 3 14.85 4.50 -70.26
CA ARG A 3 15.75 5.64 -69.91
C ARG A 3 15.54 6.39 -68.57
N SER A 4 16.52 6.42 -67.65
CA SER A 4 17.79 7.22 -67.64
C SER A 4 17.48 8.73 -67.55
N THR A 5 18.00 9.52 -66.59
CA THR A 5 19.38 10.05 -66.49
C THR A 5 19.50 11.04 -65.28
N ILE A 6 20.60 11.02 -64.48
CA ILE A 6 21.67 12.08 -64.34
C ILE A 6 21.25 13.34 -63.55
N SER A 7 22.01 14.01 -62.67
CA SER A 7 23.37 13.91 -62.13
C SER A 7 23.62 14.99 -61.05
N ARG A 8 24.67 14.74 -60.23
CA ARG A 8 25.73 15.65 -59.72
C ARG A 8 25.33 17.00 -59.06
N ALA A 9 25.88 17.24 -57.87
CA ALA A 9 27.10 18.06 -57.73
C ALA A 9 27.65 18.05 -56.30
N LEU A 10 28.96 17.82 -56.18
CA LEU A 10 29.80 18.14 -55.03
C LEU A 10 29.84 19.66 -54.80
N ARG A 11 29.92 20.07 -53.53
CA ARG A 11 30.82 21.17 -53.10
C ARG A 11 31.42 20.85 -51.73
N ALA A 12 32.72 20.62 -51.73
CA ALA A 12 33.58 20.86 -50.57
C ALA A 12 33.76 22.38 -50.39
N VAL A 13 34.06 22.83 -49.16
CA VAL A 13 35.11 23.83 -48.85
C VAL A 13 35.09 24.18 -47.35
N VAL A 14 36.21 23.85 -46.71
CA VAL A 14 37.05 24.63 -45.78
C VAL A 14 36.55 24.97 -44.37
N THR A 15 37.32 24.41 -43.44
CA THR A 15 37.58 24.71 -42.02
C THR A 15 37.89 26.17 -41.69
N ALA A 16 37.36 26.64 -40.56
CA ALA A 16 37.98 27.70 -39.75
C ALA A 16 37.99 27.26 -38.28
N ALA A 17 39.19 27.05 -37.75
CA ALA A 17 39.44 26.80 -36.34
C ALA A 17 39.54 28.14 -35.60
N VAL A 18 38.79 28.30 -34.52
CA VAL A 18 39.01 29.38 -33.55
C VAL A 18 39.16 28.72 -32.19
N GLY A 19 40.37 28.84 -31.65
CA GLY A 19 40.74 28.33 -30.34
C GLY A 19 40.16 29.18 -29.22
N THR A 20 39.60 28.51 -28.23
CA THR A 20 39.29 29.07 -26.92
C THR A 20 40.03 28.26 -25.87
N CYS A 21 40.97 28.90 -25.18
CA CYS A 21 41.64 28.36 -24.01
C CYS A 21 40.60 28.10 -22.90
N ALA A 22 40.26 26.84 -22.66
CA ALA A 22 39.54 26.43 -21.47
C ALA A 22 40.55 26.14 -20.35
N LEU A 23 40.45 26.90 -19.27
CA LEU A 23 41.12 26.63 -17.99
C LEU A 23 40.69 25.23 -17.51
N VAL A 24 41.61 24.27 -17.50
CA VAL A 24 41.41 22.96 -16.90
C VAL A 24 41.53 23.12 -15.39
N ALA A 25 40.42 23.48 -14.74
CA ALA A 25 40.27 23.20 -13.32
C ALA A 25 40.08 21.68 -13.17
N THR A 26 41.10 20.99 -12.65
CA THR A 26 40.99 19.61 -12.20
C THR A 26 40.11 19.58 -10.95
N ALA A 27 38.79 19.72 -11.14
CA ALA A 27 37.86 19.27 -10.12
C ALA A 27 37.99 17.75 -10.05
N ALA A 28 38.43 17.25 -8.90
CA ALA A 28 38.36 15.83 -8.61
C ALA A 28 36.95 15.35 -8.93
N PRO A 29 36.76 14.25 -9.69
CA PRO A 29 35.44 13.73 -9.94
C PRO A 29 34.77 13.51 -8.59
N ALA A 30 33.67 14.22 -8.34
CA ALA A 30 32.80 13.89 -7.23
C ALA A 30 32.48 12.39 -7.36
N PRO A 31 32.57 11.61 -6.28
CA PRO A 31 32.21 10.21 -6.35
C PRO A 31 30.79 10.14 -6.91
N ALA A 32 30.66 9.51 -8.07
CA ALA A 32 29.35 9.16 -8.58
C ALA A 32 28.69 8.36 -7.47
N ARG A 33 27.57 8.85 -6.92
CA ARG A 33 26.68 8.01 -6.12
C ARG A 33 26.36 6.82 -7.02
N GLN A 34 26.93 5.66 -6.73
CA GLN A 34 26.35 4.41 -7.16
C GLN A 34 24.92 4.45 -6.64
N ALA A 35 23.97 4.63 -7.55
CA ALA A 35 22.60 4.28 -7.25
C ALA A 35 22.66 2.81 -6.84
N ASP A 36 22.36 2.54 -5.57
CA ASP A 36 22.18 1.18 -5.12
C ASP A 36 21.17 0.54 -6.07
N PRO A 37 21.51 -0.57 -6.75
CA PRO A 37 20.59 -1.21 -7.69
C PRO A 37 19.31 -1.75 -7.03
N GLY A 38 19.12 -1.54 -5.72
CA GLY A 38 18.00 -2.03 -4.92
C GLY A 38 16.93 -1.01 -4.52
N ALA A 39 17.14 0.31 -4.69
CA ALA A 39 16.13 1.30 -4.31
C ALA A 39 15.05 1.42 -5.42
N ALA A 40 13.96 0.68 -5.27
CA ALA A 40 12.85 0.63 -6.23
C ALA A 40 12.05 1.95 -6.32
N ALA A 41 11.99 2.69 -5.21
CA ALA A 41 11.21 3.91 -5.04
C ALA A 41 11.83 4.80 -3.96
N SER A 42 11.54 6.11 -3.98
CA SER A 42 12.04 7.06 -2.98
C SER A 42 10.91 7.63 -2.11
N GLY A 43 11.23 8.00 -0.87
CA GLY A 43 10.27 8.54 0.10
C GLY A 43 9.63 7.46 0.96
N PHE A 44 8.53 7.83 1.61
CA PHE A 44 7.77 6.98 2.52
C PHE A 44 6.40 6.65 1.92
N LEU A 45 6.00 5.39 2.02
CA LEU A 45 4.59 5.05 2.06
C LEU A 45 4.13 5.20 3.51
N ASN A 46 3.39 6.25 3.81
CA ASN A 46 2.72 6.42 5.08
C ASN A 46 1.47 5.55 5.03
N LEU A 47 1.50 4.37 5.64
CA LEU A 47 0.35 3.47 5.71
C LEU A 47 -0.46 3.82 6.97
N HIS A 48 -1.67 4.31 6.78
CA HIS A 48 -2.58 4.66 7.87
C HIS A 48 -3.58 3.53 8.08
N GLN A 49 -3.94 3.32 9.34
CA GLN A 49 -5.04 2.47 9.75
C GLN A 49 -5.95 3.26 10.66
N CYS A 50 -7.21 3.35 10.27
CA CYS A 50 -8.26 3.97 11.04
C CYS A 50 -9.22 2.90 11.51
N ALA A 51 -9.52 2.89 12.79
CA ALA A 51 -10.43 1.95 13.41
C ALA A 51 -11.66 2.70 13.93
N TYR A 52 -12.82 2.06 13.76
CA TYR A 52 -14.11 2.56 14.15
C TYR A 52 -14.87 1.49 14.92
N TYR A 53 -15.62 1.90 15.94
CA TYR A 53 -16.59 1.05 16.64
C TYR A 53 -17.98 1.34 16.16
N ALA A 54 -18.75 0.29 15.88
CA ALA A 54 -20.19 0.42 15.86
C ALA A 54 -20.70 0.95 17.22
N THR A 55 -21.79 1.72 17.24
CA THR A 55 -22.41 2.23 18.46
C THR A 55 -22.90 1.12 19.40
N SER A 56 -23.13 -0.09 18.88
CA SER A 56 -23.39 -1.30 19.67
C SER A 56 -22.15 -1.81 20.43
N LEU A 57 -20.95 -1.30 20.14
CA LEU A 57 -19.64 -1.70 20.68
C LEU A 57 -19.21 -3.14 20.36
N ASP A 58 -19.98 -3.85 19.53
CA ASP A 58 -19.74 -5.26 19.23
C ASP A 58 -18.97 -5.49 17.93
N ASP A 59 -18.72 -4.43 17.15
CA ASP A 59 -18.13 -4.53 15.81
C ASP A 59 -17.00 -3.53 15.59
N HIS A 60 -15.86 -4.03 15.12
CA HIS A 60 -14.75 -3.22 14.64
C HIS A 60 -14.77 -3.10 13.12
N PHE A 61 -14.58 -1.87 12.68
CA PHE A 61 -14.39 -1.56 11.28
C PHE A 61 -13.03 -0.87 11.09
N SER A 62 -12.16 -1.43 10.26
CA SER A 62 -10.86 -0.84 9.93
C SER A 62 -10.78 -0.38 8.48
N THR A 63 -10.24 0.82 8.26
CA THR A 63 -9.91 1.34 6.94
C THR A 63 -8.43 1.67 6.81
N PHE A 64 -7.91 1.40 5.62
CA PHE A 64 -6.53 1.61 5.20
C PHE A 64 -6.46 2.51 3.97
N VAL A 65 -7.52 2.52 3.16
CA VAL A 65 -7.74 3.45 2.06
C VAL A 65 -9.09 4.12 2.26
N THR A 66 -9.22 5.37 1.82
CA THR A 66 -10.49 6.11 1.86
C THR A 66 -11.54 5.43 0.98
N PRO A 67 -12.61 4.83 1.55
CA PRO A 67 -13.56 4.07 0.75
C PRO A 67 -14.70 4.91 0.17
N SER A 68 -15.08 5.99 0.86
CA SER A 68 -16.18 6.86 0.47
C SER A 68 -15.68 8.23 0.02
N GLY A 69 -16.30 8.77 -1.03
CA GLY A 69 -16.03 10.14 -1.49
C GLY A 69 -16.51 11.22 -0.52
N ASP A 70 -17.33 10.86 0.47
CA ASP A 70 -17.84 11.76 1.51
C ASP A 70 -16.89 11.93 2.71
N GLY A 71 -15.73 11.26 2.70
CA GLY A 71 -14.66 11.45 3.68
C GLY A 71 -14.92 10.87 5.08
N ARG A 72 -16.07 10.25 5.34
CA ARG A 72 -16.43 9.70 6.66
C ARG A 72 -15.40 8.71 7.18
N TYR A 73 -14.87 7.87 6.29
CA TYR A 73 -13.87 6.86 6.61
C TYR A 73 -12.53 7.13 5.93
N ALA A 74 -12.20 8.41 5.73
CA ALA A 74 -10.95 8.82 5.10
C ALA A 74 -9.72 8.31 5.87
N THR A 75 -8.65 8.02 5.13
CA THR A 75 -7.34 7.66 5.68
C THR A 75 -6.26 8.51 5.03
N GLY A 76 -5.24 8.86 5.81
CA GLY A 76 -4.05 9.58 5.33
C GLY A 76 -3.08 8.73 4.49
N THR A 77 -3.42 7.48 4.13
CA THR A 77 -2.45 6.58 3.49
C THR A 77 -1.92 7.15 2.18
N GLU A 78 -0.65 7.52 2.08
CA GLU A 78 -0.10 8.13 0.86
C GLU A 78 1.41 7.92 0.69
N ARG A 79 1.95 8.35 -0.45
CA ARG A 79 3.39 8.51 -0.60
C ARG A 79 3.77 9.96 -0.35
N SER A 80 4.78 10.18 0.47
CA SER A 80 5.34 11.51 0.72
C SER A 80 6.85 11.44 0.92
N THR A 81 7.50 12.60 1.05
CA THR A 81 8.92 12.69 1.41
C THR A 81 9.16 12.62 2.91
N THR A 82 8.10 12.63 3.73
CA THR A 82 8.16 12.79 5.18
C THR A 82 7.47 11.63 5.86
N ALA A 83 8.10 11.07 6.89
CA ALA A 83 7.45 10.04 7.70
C ALA A 83 6.34 10.66 8.56
N ASP A 84 5.12 10.16 8.40
CA ASP A 84 4.01 10.55 9.26
C ASP A 84 4.15 9.90 10.64
N THR A 85 3.82 10.66 11.67
CA THR A 85 3.95 10.25 13.08
C THR A 85 2.61 10.04 13.77
N ALA A 86 1.51 10.42 13.13
CA ALA A 86 0.15 10.22 13.61
C ALA A 86 -0.77 9.76 12.47
N ALA A 87 -1.79 8.98 12.83
CA ALA A 87 -2.81 8.57 11.88
C ALA A 87 -3.81 9.69 11.63
N GLU A 88 -4.00 10.07 10.37
CA GLU A 88 -5.11 10.89 9.91
C GLU A 88 -6.32 10.03 9.55
N CYS A 89 -7.42 10.24 10.27
CA CYS A 89 -8.63 9.43 10.16
C CYS A 89 -9.89 10.29 10.05
N GLY A 90 -10.82 9.85 9.18
CA GLY A 90 -12.13 10.48 9.03
C GLY A 90 -13.00 10.35 10.29
N PRO A 91 -14.03 11.20 10.44
CA PRO A 91 -14.83 11.31 11.66
C PRO A 91 -15.80 10.14 11.89
N GLY A 92 -15.92 9.20 10.95
CA GLY A 92 -16.96 8.18 10.97
C GLY A 92 -18.32 8.73 10.54
N ASN A 93 -19.39 8.05 10.94
CA ASN A 93 -20.77 8.40 10.50
C ASN A 93 -21.79 8.47 11.65
N GLY A 94 -21.33 8.55 12.89
CA GLY A 94 -22.17 8.54 14.10
C GLY A 94 -22.60 7.14 14.53
N ASN A 95 -22.88 6.23 13.58
CA ASN A 95 -23.07 4.80 13.86
C ASN A 95 -21.74 4.06 14.02
N HIS A 96 -20.70 4.54 13.33
CA HIS A 96 -19.33 4.09 13.48
C HIS A 96 -18.51 5.28 13.97
N ASN A 97 -17.98 5.18 15.19
CA ASN A 97 -17.24 6.25 15.84
C ASN A 97 -15.74 5.89 15.87
N PRO A 98 -14.83 6.84 15.60
CA PRO A 98 -13.40 6.57 15.59
C PRO A 98 -12.92 6.07 16.96
N VAL A 99 -11.91 5.20 16.94
CA VAL A 99 -11.27 4.65 18.13
C VAL A 99 -9.79 5.04 18.12
N PRO A 100 -9.42 6.24 18.64
CA PRO A 100 -8.06 6.78 18.48
C PRO A 100 -6.95 5.85 18.99
N VAL A 101 -7.21 5.09 20.05
CA VAL A 101 -6.22 4.13 20.60
C VAL A 101 -5.96 2.92 19.68
N LEU A 102 -6.83 2.68 18.70
CA LEU A 102 -6.69 1.64 17.68
C LEU A 102 -6.33 2.23 16.30
N HIS A 103 -6.02 3.52 16.23
CA HIS A 103 -5.46 4.14 15.03
C HIS A 103 -3.95 3.93 14.99
N GLY A 104 -3.38 3.85 13.80
CA GLY A 104 -1.95 3.68 13.65
C GLY A 104 -1.45 4.22 12.33
N VAL A 105 -0.17 4.61 12.32
CA VAL A 105 0.55 4.94 11.10
C VAL A 105 1.88 4.20 11.09
N ARG A 106 2.26 3.69 9.91
CA ARG A 106 3.59 3.15 9.66
C ARG A 106 4.18 3.84 8.44
N ALA A 107 5.16 4.70 8.67
CA ALA A 107 6.00 5.23 7.61
C ALA A 107 6.97 4.13 7.12
N LEU A 108 6.82 3.74 5.87
CA LEU A 108 7.59 2.67 5.22
C LEU A 108 8.55 3.31 4.21
N ASN A 109 9.85 3.32 4.52
CA ASN A 109 10.87 3.82 3.58
C ASN A 109 10.94 2.90 2.35
N LEU A 110 10.45 3.39 1.22
CA LEU A 110 10.36 2.62 -0.02
C LEU A 110 11.72 2.35 -0.68
N GLY A 111 12.77 3.08 -0.27
CA GLY A 111 14.14 2.84 -0.71
C GLY A 111 14.91 1.86 0.17
N ALA A 112 14.30 1.35 1.26
CA ALA A 112 14.98 0.47 2.20
C ALA A 112 15.08 -1.00 1.75
N GLY A 113 14.53 -1.35 0.59
CA GLY A 113 14.62 -2.68 0.02
C GLY A 113 13.67 -2.91 -1.15
N ARG A 114 13.76 -4.09 -1.76
CA ARG A 114 12.98 -4.46 -2.96
C ARG A 114 11.49 -4.74 -2.70
N TYR A 115 11.15 -5.33 -1.56
CA TYR A 115 9.80 -5.81 -1.29
C TYR A 115 9.10 -4.98 -0.23
N LEU A 116 7.87 -4.55 -0.52
CA LEU A 116 6.90 -4.21 0.51
C LEU A 116 6.25 -5.49 1.00
N ASN A 117 6.66 -5.95 2.18
CA ASN A 117 6.05 -7.09 2.86
C ASN A 117 4.81 -6.60 3.61
N LEU A 118 3.68 -6.58 2.92
CA LEU A 118 2.41 -6.18 3.53
C LEU A 118 1.86 -7.36 4.34
N GLN A 119 1.65 -7.16 5.64
CA GLN A 119 1.16 -8.19 6.53
C GLN A 119 -0.16 -7.78 7.15
N GLN A 120 -1.16 -8.61 6.92
CA GLN A 120 -2.48 -8.51 7.53
C GLN A 120 -2.58 -9.47 8.70
N CYS A 121 -2.96 -8.92 9.85
CA CYS A 121 -3.30 -9.68 11.04
C CYS A 121 -4.79 -9.52 11.32
N ASP A 122 -5.53 -10.61 11.24
CA ASP A 122 -6.91 -10.66 11.67
C ASP A 122 -6.97 -11.14 13.12
N TYR A 123 -7.80 -10.49 13.92
CA TYR A 123 -8.08 -10.89 15.29
C TYR A 123 -9.57 -11.10 15.44
N TYR A 124 -9.95 -12.23 16.01
CA TYR A 124 -11.35 -12.62 16.16
C TYR A 124 -11.76 -12.58 17.63
N ARG A 125 -12.95 -12.03 17.90
CA ARG A 125 -13.60 -12.07 19.21
C ARG A 125 -14.84 -12.92 19.15
N ALA A 126 -14.77 -14.12 19.74
CA ALA A 126 -15.86 -15.09 19.73
C ALA A 126 -17.15 -14.58 20.41
N ALA A 127 -17.03 -13.73 21.44
CA ALA A 127 -18.17 -13.24 22.21
C ALA A 127 -19.14 -12.36 21.40
N SER A 128 -18.64 -11.64 20.38
CA SER A 128 -19.45 -10.79 19.49
C SER A 128 -19.29 -11.15 18.01
N THR A 129 -18.67 -12.30 17.71
CA THR A 129 -18.40 -12.74 16.34
C THR A 129 -17.70 -11.68 15.48
N ASP A 130 -16.77 -10.95 16.11
CA ASP A 130 -16.22 -9.71 15.58
C ASP A 130 -14.80 -9.88 15.05
N HIS A 131 -14.50 -9.19 13.96
CA HIS A 131 -13.20 -9.20 13.29
C HIS A 131 -12.52 -7.84 13.41
N PHE A 132 -11.27 -7.84 13.87
CA PHE A 132 -10.41 -6.67 13.87
C PHE A 132 -9.17 -6.96 13.04
N THR A 133 -9.01 -6.23 11.93
CA THR A 133 -7.90 -6.41 11.02
C THR A 133 -6.87 -5.29 11.18
N THR A 134 -5.59 -5.64 11.25
CA THR A 134 -4.49 -4.68 11.27
C THR A 134 -3.49 -4.89 10.16
N LEU A 135 -2.97 -3.77 9.62
CA LEU A 135 -1.82 -3.74 8.70
C LEU A 135 -0.62 -3.00 9.29
N VAL A 136 -0.88 -2.12 10.25
CA VAL A 136 0.12 -1.41 11.03
C VAL A 136 -0.12 -1.71 12.50
N THR A 137 0.87 -1.51 13.36
CA THR A 137 0.69 -1.65 14.81
C THR A 137 -0.08 -0.44 15.34
N PRO A 138 -1.35 -0.57 15.75
CA PRO A 138 -2.13 0.57 16.22
C PRO A 138 -1.85 0.90 17.70
N SER A 139 -1.56 -0.11 18.52
CA SER A 139 -1.26 0.07 19.94
C SER A 139 0.24 0.09 20.19
N GLY A 140 0.73 1.09 20.92
CA GLY A 140 2.14 1.16 21.34
C GLY A 140 2.57 0.02 22.28
N ASP A 141 1.62 -0.76 22.79
CA ASP A 141 1.84 -1.91 23.68
C ASP A 141 2.08 -3.25 22.95
N GLY A 142 2.01 -3.26 21.61
CA GLY A 142 2.33 -4.42 20.79
C GLY A 142 1.25 -5.51 20.69
N ARG A 143 0.10 -5.37 21.36
CA ARG A 143 -1.01 -6.35 21.30
C ARG A 143 -1.44 -6.66 19.87
N TYR A 144 -1.60 -5.64 19.05
CA TYR A 144 -2.05 -5.79 17.66
C TYR A 144 -0.93 -5.52 16.65
N ALA A 145 0.31 -5.85 17.03
CA ALA A 145 1.47 -5.63 16.16
C ALA A 145 1.38 -6.37 14.83
N THR A 146 1.99 -5.79 13.80
CA THR A 146 2.15 -6.42 12.47
C THR A 146 3.61 -6.36 12.04
N GLY A 147 4.03 -7.33 11.22
CA GLY A 147 5.37 -7.35 10.63
C GLY A 147 5.52 -6.51 9.35
N THR A 148 4.54 -5.66 9.01
CA THR A 148 4.58 -4.87 7.77
C THR A 148 5.85 -4.00 7.70
N LYS A 149 6.64 -4.20 6.65
CA LYS A 149 7.92 -3.51 6.44
C LYS A 149 8.36 -3.53 4.98
N VAL A 150 9.38 -2.73 4.67
CA VAL A 150 10.14 -2.82 3.42
C VAL A 150 11.46 -3.54 3.71
N SER A 151 11.83 -4.52 2.88
CA SER A 151 13.11 -5.25 2.99
C SER A 151 13.45 -5.99 1.69
N ASP A 152 14.68 -6.52 1.59
CA ASP A 152 15.11 -7.31 0.41
C ASP A 152 14.67 -8.77 0.42
N THR A 153 14.14 -9.25 1.54
CA THR A 153 13.62 -10.61 1.66
C THR A 153 12.10 -10.61 1.50
N PRO A 154 11.52 -11.39 0.57
CA PRO A 154 10.08 -11.54 0.48
C PRO A 154 9.56 -12.40 1.64
N GLU A 155 8.51 -11.93 2.31
CA GLU A 155 7.86 -12.63 3.41
C GLU A 155 6.53 -13.24 2.97
N THR A 156 6.31 -14.49 3.37
CA THR A 156 5.13 -15.29 3.00
C THR A 156 4.28 -15.69 4.20
N ARG A 157 4.67 -15.29 5.41
CA ARG A 157 3.96 -15.55 6.66
C ARG A 157 3.81 -14.28 7.47
N PRO A 158 2.62 -13.99 8.03
CA PRO A 158 2.44 -12.83 8.90
C PRO A 158 3.10 -13.07 10.27
N SER A 159 3.57 -11.99 10.85
CA SER A 159 4.00 -11.87 12.24
C SER A 159 2.99 -10.99 12.96
N CYS A 160 2.09 -11.60 13.72
CA CYS A 160 1.02 -10.93 14.44
C CYS A 160 1.29 -10.87 15.93
N GLY A 161 0.89 -9.77 16.57
CA GLY A 161 0.86 -9.65 18.02
C GLY A 161 -0.13 -10.63 18.67
N PRO A 162 -0.12 -10.75 20.00
CA PRO A 162 -0.95 -11.73 20.73
C PRO A 162 -2.43 -11.34 20.83
N GLY A 163 -2.83 -10.15 20.41
CA GLY A 163 -4.15 -9.58 20.67
C GLY A 163 -4.30 -9.11 22.13
N ASN A 164 -5.53 -8.92 22.60
CA ASN A 164 -5.83 -8.43 23.96
C ASN A 164 -6.49 -9.49 24.86
N GLY A 165 -6.52 -10.75 24.43
CA GLY A 165 -7.20 -11.86 25.10
C GLY A 165 -8.69 -11.99 24.75
N SER A 166 -9.40 -10.89 24.49
CA SER A 166 -10.77 -10.93 23.94
C SER A 166 -10.77 -11.07 22.42
N HIS A 167 -9.90 -10.32 21.76
CA HIS A 167 -9.53 -10.45 20.36
C HIS A 167 -8.25 -11.27 20.30
N VAL A 168 -8.36 -12.48 19.76
CA VAL A 168 -7.23 -13.42 19.61
C VAL A 168 -6.84 -13.53 18.14
N PRO A 169 -5.56 -13.78 17.82
CA PRO A 169 -5.13 -13.94 16.43
C PRO A 169 -5.96 -15.00 15.69
N ASN A 170 -6.33 -14.69 14.46
CA ASN A 170 -7.04 -15.58 13.55
C ASN A 170 -6.12 -15.93 12.37
N PRO A 171 -5.39 -17.06 12.44
CA PRO A 171 -4.46 -17.47 11.38
C PRO A 171 -5.13 -17.75 10.04
N GLY A 172 -6.43 -18.07 10.03
CA GLY A 172 -7.17 -18.37 8.80
C GLY A 172 -7.36 -17.15 7.89
N LEU A 173 -7.39 -15.95 8.48
CA LEU A 173 -7.57 -14.67 7.78
C LEU A 173 -6.35 -13.73 7.90
N SER A 174 -5.32 -14.16 8.62
CA SER A 174 -4.02 -13.47 8.67
C SER A 174 -3.13 -13.92 7.51
N ALA A 175 -2.45 -12.99 6.85
CA ALA A 175 -1.69 -13.27 5.65
C ALA A 175 -0.53 -12.29 5.45
N ALA A 176 0.51 -12.71 4.73
CA ALA A 176 1.57 -11.83 4.27
C ALA A 176 1.72 -11.92 2.76
N ARG A 177 1.95 -10.77 2.13
CA ARG A 177 2.24 -10.68 0.70
C ARG A 177 3.42 -9.75 0.47
N ALA A 178 4.50 -10.34 -0.04
CA ALA A 178 5.61 -9.60 -0.61
C ALA A 178 5.20 -8.98 -1.95
N LEU A 179 5.29 -7.66 -2.04
CA LEU A 179 5.03 -6.88 -3.24
C LEU A 179 6.37 -6.38 -3.78
N ASP A 180 6.78 -6.84 -4.95
CA ASP A 180 8.01 -6.38 -5.60
C ASP A 180 7.81 -4.94 -6.09
N LEU A 181 8.47 -3.99 -5.44
CA LEU A 181 8.35 -2.56 -5.74
C LEU A 181 8.97 -2.20 -7.10
N THR A 182 9.77 -3.08 -7.71
CA THR A 182 10.36 -2.88 -9.04
C THR A 182 9.47 -3.40 -10.18
N ALA A 183 8.39 -4.12 -9.86
CA ALA A 183 7.52 -4.75 -10.86
C ALA A 183 6.60 -3.76 -11.60
N GLY A 184 6.55 -2.50 -11.16
CA GLY A 184 5.69 -1.49 -11.75
C GLY A 184 5.86 -0.12 -11.09
N SER A 185 5.18 0.87 -11.66
CA SER A 185 5.21 2.28 -11.21
C SER A 185 4.11 2.64 -10.20
N ARG A 186 3.22 1.71 -9.88
CA ARG A 186 2.06 1.92 -9.00
C ARG A 186 1.92 0.78 -7.99
N LEU A 187 1.74 1.13 -6.72
CA LEU A 187 1.17 0.25 -5.71
C LEU A 187 -0.34 0.44 -5.71
N ASN A 188 -1.09 -0.58 -6.10
CA ASN A 188 -2.54 -0.59 -6.03
C ASN A 188 -2.93 -1.28 -4.73
N LEU A 189 -3.33 -0.51 -3.72
CA LEU A 189 -3.76 -1.03 -2.42
C LEU A 189 -5.27 -1.22 -2.43
N HIS A 190 -5.73 -2.46 -2.50
CA HIS A 190 -7.16 -2.80 -2.51
C HIS A 190 -7.60 -3.12 -1.09
N GLN A 191 -8.70 -2.52 -0.66
CA GLN A 191 -9.42 -2.86 0.54
C GLN A 191 -10.77 -3.43 0.17
N CYS A 192 -11.06 -4.62 0.68
CA CYS A 192 -12.32 -5.31 0.51
C CYS A 192 -12.98 -5.45 1.87
N VAL A 193 -14.16 -4.86 1.99
CA VAL A 193 -14.95 -4.89 3.21
C VAL A 193 -16.13 -5.82 2.97
N TYR A 194 -16.38 -6.70 3.92
CA TYR A 194 -17.51 -7.62 3.94
C TYR A 194 -18.32 -7.36 5.19
N TYR A 195 -19.62 -7.64 5.14
CA TYR A 195 -20.51 -7.51 6.29
C TYR A 195 -21.37 -8.76 6.43
N SER A 196 -21.58 -9.20 7.66
CA SER A 196 -22.57 -10.22 7.99
C SER A 196 -23.70 -9.60 8.79
N GLU A 197 -24.91 -9.63 8.23
CA GLU A 197 -26.12 -9.18 8.95
C GLU A 197 -26.40 -10.07 10.16
N ARG A 198 -26.09 -11.37 10.06
CA ARG A 198 -26.33 -12.34 11.14
C ARG A 198 -25.38 -12.13 12.33
N GLN A 199 -24.13 -11.76 12.05
CA GLN A 199 -23.09 -11.54 13.07
C GLN A 199 -22.98 -10.06 13.46
N ALA A 200 -23.64 -9.16 12.72
CA ALA A 200 -23.51 -7.72 12.82
C ALA A 200 -22.05 -7.24 12.80
N SER A 201 -21.18 -7.90 12.03
CA SER A 201 -19.74 -7.63 12.00
C SER A 201 -19.21 -7.33 10.61
N HIS A 202 -18.24 -6.41 10.55
CA HIS A 202 -17.42 -6.13 9.39
C HIS A 202 -16.15 -6.99 9.40
N LEU A 203 -15.76 -7.44 8.20
CA LEU A 203 -14.46 -8.02 7.94
C LEU A 203 -13.76 -7.18 6.87
N THR A 204 -12.55 -6.70 7.17
CA THR A 204 -11.72 -6.01 6.19
C THR A 204 -10.60 -6.92 5.72
N THR A 205 -10.33 -6.95 4.42
CA THR A 205 -9.16 -7.62 3.85
C THR A 205 -8.43 -6.71 2.88
N VAL A 206 -7.11 -6.77 2.90
CA VAL A 206 -6.19 -6.03 2.03
C VAL A 206 -5.14 -6.94 1.43
N VAL A 207 -4.77 -8.02 2.13
CA VAL A 207 -3.86 -9.05 1.64
C VAL A 207 -4.65 -10.34 1.38
N PRO A 208 -4.48 -11.01 0.22
CA PRO A 208 -5.13 -12.29 0.00
C PRO A 208 -4.54 -13.33 0.98
N GLY A 209 -5.42 -13.95 1.78
CA GLY A 209 -5.07 -15.07 2.65
C GLY A 209 -5.25 -16.43 1.99
N ALA A 210 -5.15 -17.49 2.79
CA ALA A 210 -5.40 -18.86 2.34
C ALA A 210 -6.87 -19.08 1.93
N ASP A 211 -7.79 -18.29 2.50
CA ASP A 211 -9.20 -18.32 2.16
C ASP A 211 -9.49 -17.49 0.90
N SER A 212 -9.70 -18.17 -0.23
CA SER A 212 -9.96 -17.53 -1.51
C SER A 212 -11.24 -16.68 -1.55
N ARG A 213 -12.15 -16.89 -0.59
CA ARG A 213 -13.41 -16.15 -0.47
C ARG A 213 -13.20 -14.67 -0.17
N TYR A 214 -12.11 -14.33 0.51
CA TYR A 214 -11.77 -12.96 0.91
C TYR A 214 -10.50 -12.45 0.22
N THR A 215 -10.36 -12.79 -1.07
CA THR A 215 -9.23 -12.33 -1.89
C THR A 215 -9.30 -10.83 -2.17
N THR A 216 -8.14 -10.24 -2.45
CA THR A 216 -7.99 -8.81 -2.77
C THR A 216 -7.09 -8.60 -3.99
N GLY A 217 -7.35 -7.52 -4.72
CA GLY A 217 -6.58 -7.13 -5.91
C GLY A 217 -5.20 -6.54 -5.65
N THR A 218 -4.77 -6.37 -4.38
CA THR A 218 -3.56 -5.61 -4.02
C THR A 218 -2.34 -6.04 -4.83
N ASN A 219 -1.72 -5.12 -5.57
CA ASN A 219 -0.63 -5.45 -6.49
C ASN A 219 0.34 -4.28 -6.70
N VAL A 220 1.46 -4.57 -7.36
CA VAL A 220 2.32 -3.56 -7.98
C VAL A 220 2.21 -3.75 -9.49
N SER A 221 1.90 -2.67 -10.21
CA SER A 221 1.74 -2.71 -11.67
C SER A 221 2.05 -1.35 -12.32
N ASN A 222 1.95 -1.27 -13.64
CA ASN A 222 2.05 0.00 -14.38
C ASN A 222 0.69 0.67 -14.61
N THR A 223 -0.38 0.09 -14.09
CA THR A 223 -1.75 0.56 -14.32
C THR A 223 -2.35 1.04 -13.01
N VAL A 224 -3.06 2.17 -13.09
CA VAL A 224 -3.85 2.67 -11.97
C VAL A 224 -5.11 1.84 -11.87
N ASP A 225 -5.28 1.15 -10.75
CA ASP A 225 -6.54 0.45 -10.46
C ASP A 225 -7.56 1.47 -9.93
N THR A 226 -8.73 1.52 -10.57
CA THR A 226 -9.79 2.49 -10.26
C THR A 226 -11.00 1.85 -9.56
N ARG A 227 -10.98 0.53 -9.36
CA ARG A 227 -12.04 -0.22 -8.66
C ARG A 227 -11.43 -1.32 -7.79
N PRO A 228 -11.99 -1.58 -6.60
CA PRO A 228 -11.56 -2.71 -5.80
C PRO A 228 -11.86 -4.03 -6.52
N VAL A 229 -10.95 -5.01 -6.40
CA VAL A 229 -11.16 -6.38 -6.84
C VAL A 229 -11.23 -7.20 -5.56
N CYS A 230 -12.40 -7.75 -5.28
CA CYS A 230 -12.72 -8.45 -4.05
C CYS A 230 -13.23 -9.86 -4.34
N GLY A 231 -12.91 -10.78 -3.44
CA GLY A 231 -13.52 -12.11 -3.43
C GLY A 231 -15.03 -12.04 -3.18
N PRO A 232 -15.75 -13.15 -3.43
CA PRO A 232 -17.20 -13.19 -3.31
C PRO A 232 -17.71 -13.20 -1.86
N GLY A 233 -16.84 -13.37 -0.87
CA GLY A 233 -17.25 -13.68 0.50
C GLY A 233 -17.74 -15.12 0.64
N ASN A 234 -18.43 -15.43 1.75
CA ASN A 234 -18.87 -16.79 2.06
C ASN A 234 -20.40 -16.95 2.12
N GLY A 235 -21.15 -15.94 1.64
CA GLY A 235 -22.62 -15.88 1.71
C GLY A 235 -23.16 -15.35 3.04
N ASP A 236 -22.42 -15.47 4.13
CA ASP A 236 -22.74 -14.82 5.42
C ASP A 236 -22.06 -13.45 5.50
N HIS A 237 -20.75 -13.40 5.28
CA HIS A 237 -20.02 -12.19 5.00
C HIS A 237 -20.09 -11.90 3.50
N VAL A 238 -20.86 -10.89 3.12
CA VAL A 238 -21.05 -10.44 1.73
C VAL A 238 -20.27 -9.15 1.48
N PRO A 239 -19.69 -8.95 0.28
CA PRO A 239 -18.97 -7.72 -0.03
C PRO A 239 -19.84 -6.47 0.16
N VAL A 240 -19.25 -5.41 0.68
CA VAL A 240 -19.85 -4.08 0.81
C VAL A 240 -19.14 -3.15 -0.18
N PRO A 241 -19.66 -2.96 -1.41
CA PRO A 241 -19.00 -2.15 -2.43
C PRO A 241 -18.76 -0.70 -2.00
N LEU A 242 -19.64 -0.14 -1.17
CA LEU A 242 -19.53 1.23 -0.69
C LEU A 242 -18.36 1.44 0.28
N LEU A 243 -17.94 0.38 0.98
CA LEU A 243 -16.83 0.42 1.94
C LEU A 243 -15.55 -0.21 1.39
N SER A 244 -15.62 -0.80 0.18
CA SER A 244 -14.49 -1.37 -0.52
C SER A 244 -13.92 -0.34 -1.51
N ALA A 245 -12.60 -0.23 -1.58
CA ALA A 245 -11.96 0.74 -2.44
C ALA A 245 -10.52 0.35 -2.80
N VAL A 246 -9.94 1.13 -3.71
CA VAL A 246 -8.54 1.01 -4.10
C VAL A 246 -7.86 2.37 -4.04
N LYS A 247 -6.64 2.41 -3.49
CA LYS A 247 -5.75 3.57 -3.60
C LYS A 247 -4.53 3.18 -4.42
N SER A 248 -4.35 3.88 -5.54
CA SER A 248 -3.18 3.73 -6.41
C SER A 248 -2.11 4.75 -6.03
N VAL A 249 -1.01 4.29 -5.44
CA VAL A 249 0.11 5.12 -4.97
C VAL A 249 1.26 5.08 -6.00
N PRO A 250 1.75 6.23 -6.50
CA PRO A 250 2.92 6.25 -7.39
C PRO A 250 4.18 5.80 -6.66
N LEU A 251 4.96 4.89 -7.26
CA LEU A 251 6.25 4.43 -6.73
C LEU A 251 7.44 5.19 -7.31
N SER A 252 7.30 5.69 -8.55
CA SER A 252 8.26 6.57 -9.23
C SER A 252 7.63 7.94 -9.47
#